data_AF-A0A6N4TGX6-F1
#
_entry.id   AF-A0A6N4TGX6-F1
#
_cell.length_a   1.000
_cell.length_b   1.000
_cell.length_c   1.000
_cell.angle_alpha   90.00
_cell.angle_beta   90.00
_cell.angle_gamma   90.00
#
_symmetry.space_group_name_H-M   'P 1'
#
loop_
_entity.id
_entity.type
_entity.pdbx_description
1 polymer ?
#
loop_
_entity_poly.entity_id
_entity_poly.type
_entity_poly.pdbx_seq_one_letter_code
_entity_poly.pdbx_strand_id
1 'polypeptide(L)'
;MKKQTNKKKIHIDNLYLMKKLDTAYLNEFNRFYDYILDSRYTVQDMNIMVNIALDQCLEGMKFHKKPTVVIPKDLKEYTKKISRGKEYKDMKKKIRNQDYEKMQISSIWYVFTVCIVLFFFKNLLDKNYLVNYLVDAIVGCIAGGFAMKNFMIRRRIINRYQFGSFYIRLDIITLVICLFIKLLTPKNLSNFDITYLLLVISFFVMKKKIKPQFEKVI
;
A
#
# COMPACT_ATOMS: atom_id res chain seq x y z
N MET A 1 -26.19 11.15 -1.05
CA MET A 1 -24.75 11.48 -1.14
C MET A 1 -23.76 10.32 -0.87
N LYS A 2 -24.09 9.26 -0.10
CA LYS A 2 -23.17 8.11 0.14
C LYS A 2 -22.84 7.24 -1.10
N LYS A 3 -23.76 7.07 -2.06
CA LYS A 3 -23.57 6.20 -3.24
C LYS A 3 -22.51 6.70 -4.22
N GLN A 4 -22.40 8.01 -4.44
CA GLN A 4 -21.38 8.60 -5.34
C GLN A 4 -19.95 8.49 -4.77
N THR A 5 -19.78 8.52 -3.45
CA THR A 5 -18.47 8.43 -2.79
C THR A 5 -17.87 7.02 -2.83
N ASN A 6 -18.70 5.97 -2.81
CA ASN A 6 -18.23 4.58 -2.94
C ASN A 6 -17.86 4.22 -4.40
N LYS A 7 -18.62 4.70 -5.40
CA LYS A 7 -18.26 4.52 -6.82
C LYS A 7 -16.86 5.07 -7.16
N LYS A 8 -16.44 6.19 -6.55
CA LYS A 8 -15.10 6.78 -6.76
C LYS A 8 -13.95 6.04 -6.07
N LYS A 9 -14.22 5.15 -5.10
CA LYS A 9 -13.19 4.46 -4.30
C LYS A 9 -12.78 3.10 -4.85
N ILE A 10 -13.65 2.47 -5.64
CA ILE A 10 -13.35 1.19 -6.28
C ILE A 10 -12.48 1.47 -7.51
N HIS A 11 -11.19 1.18 -7.40
CA HIS A 11 -10.27 1.19 -8.54
C HIS A 11 -10.33 -0.17 -9.22
N ILE A 12 -11.04 -0.24 -10.34
CA ILE A 12 -11.13 -1.45 -11.17
C ILE A 12 -10.14 -1.27 -12.30
N ASP A 13 -9.01 -1.96 -12.21
CA ASP A 13 -7.93 -1.88 -13.21
C ASP A 13 -8.46 -2.17 -14.63
N ASN A 14 -9.51 -2.99 -14.72
CA ASN A 14 -10.11 -3.46 -15.97
C ASN A 14 -11.43 -2.79 -16.36
N LEU A 15 -11.87 -1.69 -15.71
CA LEU A 15 -13.20 -1.08 -15.98
C LEU A 15 -13.39 -0.71 -17.46
N TYR A 16 -12.30 -0.34 -18.15
CA TYR A 16 -12.32 -0.02 -19.57
C TYR A 16 -12.77 -1.22 -20.45
N LEU A 17 -12.58 -2.46 -19.97
CA LEU A 17 -13.03 -3.67 -20.65
C LEU A 17 -14.54 -3.86 -20.59
N MET A 18 -15.26 -3.17 -19.69
CA MET A 18 -16.73 -3.17 -19.70
C MET A 18 -17.29 -2.66 -21.04
N LYS A 19 -16.56 -1.78 -21.74
CA LYS A 19 -16.94 -1.29 -23.08
C LYS A 19 -16.96 -2.39 -24.14
N LYS A 20 -16.33 -3.54 -23.86
CA LYS A 20 -16.31 -4.70 -24.76
C LYS A 20 -17.48 -5.65 -24.53
N LEU A 21 -18.23 -5.49 -23.43
CA LEU A 21 -19.42 -6.29 -23.17
C LEU A 21 -20.57 -5.81 -24.04
N ASP A 22 -21.35 -6.74 -24.57
CA ASP A 22 -22.64 -6.40 -25.15
C ASP A 22 -23.63 -5.89 -24.08
N THR A 23 -24.75 -5.33 -24.54
CA THR A 23 -25.76 -4.74 -23.65
C THR A 23 -26.32 -5.74 -22.64
N ALA A 24 -26.46 -7.02 -23.01
CA ALA A 24 -27.05 -8.02 -22.13
C ALA A 24 -26.09 -8.43 -21.00
N TYR A 25 -24.82 -8.65 -21.32
CA TYR A 25 -23.75 -8.89 -20.35
C TYR A 25 -23.49 -7.67 -19.46
N LEU A 26 -23.49 -6.46 -20.05
CA LEU A 26 -23.28 -5.22 -19.30
C LEU A 26 -24.36 -5.00 -18.24
N ASN A 27 -25.62 -5.31 -18.56
CA ASN A 27 -26.73 -5.18 -17.62
C ASN A 27 -26.58 -6.14 -16.43
N GLU A 28 -26.26 -7.41 -16.67
CA GLU A 28 -26.06 -8.40 -15.62
C GLU A 28 -24.80 -8.09 -14.77
N PHE A 29 -23.74 -7.61 -15.41
CA PHE A 29 -22.53 -7.14 -14.73
C PHE A 29 -22.83 -5.93 -13.84
N ASN A 30 -23.55 -4.93 -14.33
CA ASN A 30 -23.92 -3.76 -13.54
C ASN A 30 -24.80 -4.14 -12.35
N ARG A 31 -25.70 -5.12 -12.51
CA ARG A 31 -26.49 -5.67 -11.40
C ARG A 31 -25.59 -6.24 -10.30
N PHE A 32 -24.58 -7.03 -10.67
CA PHE A 32 -23.61 -7.55 -9.71
C PHE A 32 -22.76 -6.44 -9.09
N TYR A 33 -22.30 -5.49 -9.90
CA TYR A 33 -21.48 -4.36 -9.46
C TYR A 33 -22.19 -3.51 -8.40
N ASP A 34 -23.45 -3.15 -8.63
CA ASP A 34 -24.25 -2.39 -7.67
C ASP A 34 -24.52 -3.20 -6.39
N TYR A 35 -24.75 -4.52 -6.49
CA TYR A 35 -24.86 -5.40 -5.33
C TYR A 35 -23.58 -5.42 -4.48
N ILE A 36 -22.41 -5.54 -5.11
CA ILE A 36 -21.12 -5.54 -4.42
C ILE A 36 -20.83 -4.17 -3.78
N LEU A 37 -21.21 -3.07 -4.43
CA LEU A 37 -21.05 -1.71 -3.88
C LEU A 37 -21.85 -1.48 -2.58
N ASP A 38 -23.03 -2.10 -2.47
CA ASP A 38 -23.91 -2.00 -1.31
C ASP A 38 -23.58 -3.07 -0.23
N SER A 39 -22.59 -3.93 -0.47
CA SER A 39 -22.16 -5.00 0.44
C SER A 39 -21.19 -4.55 1.55
N ARG A 40 -20.92 -5.44 2.52
CA ARG A 40 -19.97 -5.21 3.64
C ARG A 40 -18.52 -5.61 3.34
N TYR A 41 -18.20 -6.00 2.10
CA TYR A 41 -16.84 -6.41 1.73
C TYR A 41 -15.85 -5.23 1.79
N THR A 42 -14.56 -5.54 1.94
CA THR A 42 -13.54 -4.49 1.83
C THR A 42 -13.44 -4.00 0.39
N VAL A 43 -13.00 -2.76 0.17
CA VAL A 43 -12.81 -2.21 -1.18
C VAL A 43 -11.91 -3.11 -2.05
N GLN A 44 -10.91 -3.75 -1.44
CA GLN A 44 -10.03 -4.67 -2.13
C GLN A 44 -10.75 -5.95 -2.55
N ASP A 45 -11.54 -6.55 -1.66
CA ASP A 45 -12.34 -7.72 -1.99
C ASP A 45 -13.36 -7.42 -3.08
N MET A 46 -14.01 -6.25 -3.01
CA MET A 46 -14.91 -5.77 -4.04
C MET A 46 -14.18 -5.66 -5.40
N ASN A 47 -13.00 -5.04 -5.45
CA ASN A 47 -12.22 -4.92 -6.68
C ASN A 47 -11.89 -6.30 -7.28
N ILE A 48 -11.44 -7.25 -6.46
CA ILE A 48 -11.09 -8.60 -6.92
C ILE A 48 -12.35 -9.30 -7.47
N MET A 49 -13.45 -9.28 -6.72
CA MET A 49 -14.70 -9.95 -7.12
C MET A 49 -15.27 -9.36 -8.42
N VAL A 50 -15.23 -8.04 -8.56
CA VAL A 50 -15.72 -7.37 -9.77
C VAL A 50 -14.83 -7.67 -10.98
N ASN A 51 -13.50 -7.70 -10.81
CA ASN A 51 -12.60 -8.10 -11.89
C ASN A 51 -12.85 -9.54 -12.35
N ILE A 52 -13.02 -10.48 -11.40
CA ILE A 52 -13.36 -11.87 -11.74
C ILE A 52 -14.69 -11.97 -12.48
N ALA A 53 -15.72 -11.24 -12.03
CA ALA A 53 -17.02 -11.24 -12.70
C ALA A 53 -16.93 -10.65 -14.13
N LEU A 54 -16.10 -9.63 -14.33
CA LEU A 54 -15.85 -9.05 -15.65
C LEU A 54 -15.16 -10.04 -16.59
N ASP A 55 -14.13 -10.74 -16.10
CA ASP A 55 -13.43 -11.76 -16.86
C ASP A 55 -14.36 -12.93 -17.23
N GLN A 56 -15.20 -13.38 -16.29
CA GLN A 56 -16.24 -14.39 -16.55
C GLN A 56 -17.25 -13.94 -17.60
N CYS A 57 -17.65 -12.66 -17.60
CA CYS A 57 -18.53 -12.10 -18.64
C CYS A 57 -17.86 -12.10 -20.03
N LEU A 58 -16.59 -11.68 -20.11
CA LEU A 58 -15.84 -11.69 -21.36
C LEU A 58 -15.64 -13.10 -21.91
N GLU A 59 -15.33 -14.07 -21.05
CA GLU A 59 -15.24 -15.48 -21.45
C GLU A 59 -16.61 -16.05 -21.86
N GLY A 60 -17.65 -15.79 -21.07
CA GLY A 60 -19.01 -16.21 -21.38
C GLY A 60 -19.48 -15.73 -22.75
N MET A 61 -19.17 -14.48 -23.08
CA MET A 61 -19.48 -13.88 -24.37
C MET A 61 -18.71 -14.58 -25.51
N LYS A 62 -17.40 -14.86 -25.33
CA LYS A 62 -16.60 -15.62 -26.31
C LYS A 62 -17.14 -17.03 -26.57
N PHE A 63 -17.69 -17.68 -25.55
CA PHE A 63 -18.27 -19.02 -25.65
C PHE A 63 -19.79 -19.02 -25.89
N HIS A 64 -20.39 -17.88 -26.25
CA HIS A 64 -21.83 -17.71 -26.50
C HIS A 64 -22.74 -18.25 -25.39
N LYS A 65 -22.29 -18.16 -24.13
CA LYS A 65 -23.11 -18.52 -22.97
C LYS A 65 -24.21 -17.47 -22.77
N LYS A 66 -25.28 -17.84 -22.06
CA LYS A 66 -26.30 -16.87 -21.65
C LYS A 66 -25.76 -16.01 -20.48
N PRO A 67 -25.94 -14.68 -20.48
CA PRO A 67 -25.46 -13.80 -19.40
C PRO A 67 -25.90 -14.23 -17.99
N THR A 68 -27.14 -14.70 -17.86
CA THR A 68 -27.72 -15.18 -16.59
C THR A 68 -27.13 -16.50 -16.08
N VAL A 69 -26.41 -17.25 -16.92
CA VAL A 69 -25.65 -18.44 -16.51
C VAL A 69 -24.28 -18.02 -15.96
N VAL A 70 -23.71 -16.94 -16.50
CA VAL A 70 -22.41 -16.40 -16.10
C VAL A 70 -22.51 -15.62 -14.80
N ILE A 71 -23.52 -14.74 -14.71
CA ILE A 71 -23.91 -14.05 -13.48
C ILE A 71 -25.32 -14.54 -13.10
N PRO A 72 -25.43 -15.52 -12.19
CA PRO A 72 -26.71 -16.01 -11.69
C PRO A 72 -27.54 -14.91 -11.03
N LYS A 73 -28.86 -15.14 -10.94
CA LYS A 73 -29.78 -14.26 -10.21
C LYS A 73 -29.48 -14.22 -8.70
N ASP A 74 -29.05 -15.34 -8.12
CA ASP A 74 -28.59 -15.38 -6.73
C ASP A 74 -27.17 -14.83 -6.62
N LEU A 75 -27.09 -13.51 -6.43
CA LEU A 75 -25.81 -12.81 -6.29
C LEU A 75 -25.10 -13.17 -4.98
N LYS A 76 -25.82 -13.58 -3.94
CA LYS A 76 -25.23 -13.94 -2.66
C LYS A 76 -24.46 -15.25 -2.76
N GLU A 77 -25.08 -16.26 -3.37
CA GLU A 77 -24.43 -17.54 -3.65
C GLU A 77 -23.26 -17.35 -4.65
N TYR A 78 -23.49 -16.56 -5.69
CA TYR A 78 -22.45 -16.25 -6.67
C TYR A 78 -21.22 -15.59 -6.04
N THR A 79 -21.39 -14.58 -5.18
CA THR A 79 -20.26 -13.97 -4.45
C THR A 79 -19.53 -14.97 -3.57
N LYS A 80 -20.26 -15.87 -2.88
CA LYS A 80 -19.66 -16.92 -2.04
C LYS A 80 -18.85 -17.91 -2.87
N LYS A 81 -19.30 -18.22 -4.09
CA LYS A 81 -18.58 -19.07 -5.05
C LYS A 81 -17.28 -18.38 -5.50
N ILE A 82 -17.35 -17.10 -5.90
CA ILE A 82 -16.17 -16.31 -6.28
C ILE A 82 -15.15 -16.29 -5.14
N SER A 83 -15.57 -15.93 -3.92
CA SER A 83 -14.65 -15.78 -2.79
C SER A 83 -13.96 -17.08 -2.36
N ARG A 84 -14.53 -18.24 -2.71
CA ARG A 84 -13.95 -19.56 -2.45
C ARG A 84 -13.08 -20.05 -3.61
N GLY A 85 -13.25 -19.48 -4.80
CA GLY A 85 -12.56 -19.85 -6.02
C GLY A 85 -11.05 -19.64 -5.94
N LYS A 86 -10.33 -20.39 -6.77
CA LYS A 86 -8.86 -20.32 -6.87
C LYS A 86 -8.40 -18.93 -7.33
N GLU A 87 -9.06 -18.35 -8.34
CA GLU A 87 -8.75 -17.03 -8.90
C GLU A 87 -8.77 -15.92 -7.84
N TYR A 88 -9.80 -15.90 -6.98
CA TYR A 88 -9.90 -14.94 -5.89
C TYR A 88 -8.74 -15.07 -4.91
N LYS A 89 -8.40 -16.31 -4.50
CA LYS A 89 -7.27 -16.57 -3.60
C LYS A 89 -5.94 -16.18 -4.24
N ASP A 90 -5.76 -16.46 -5.53
CA ASP A 90 -4.53 -16.15 -6.27
C ASP A 90 -4.37 -14.63 -6.44
N MET A 91 -5.43 -13.89 -6.78
CA MET A 91 -5.41 -12.43 -6.85
C MET A 91 -5.16 -11.79 -5.48
N LYS A 92 -5.81 -12.29 -4.43
CA LYS A 92 -5.59 -11.83 -3.05
C LYS A 92 -4.13 -12.05 -2.63
N LYS A 93 -3.56 -13.22 -2.95
CA LYS A 93 -2.15 -13.55 -2.69
C LYS A 93 -1.20 -12.65 -3.48
N LYS A 94 -1.50 -12.37 -4.76
CA LYS A 94 -0.71 -11.48 -5.62
C LYS A 94 -0.67 -10.06 -5.05
N ILE A 95 -1.82 -9.47 -4.72
CA ILE A 95 -1.89 -8.10 -4.15
C ILE A 95 -1.15 -8.04 -2.82
N ARG A 96 -1.31 -9.05 -1.96
CA ARG A 96 -0.59 -9.15 -0.70
C ARG A 96 0.93 -9.17 -0.90
N ASN A 97 1.42 -9.99 -1.84
CA ASN A 97 2.85 -10.06 -2.13
C ASN A 97 3.37 -8.72 -2.67
N GLN A 98 2.63 -8.06 -3.56
CA GLN A 98 2.98 -6.73 -4.06
C GLN A 98 3.01 -5.67 -2.96
N ASP A 99 2.05 -5.69 -2.04
CA ASP A 99 2.04 -4.78 -0.88
C ASP A 99 3.21 -5.06 0.06
N TYR A 100 3.59 -6.33 0.26
CA TYR A 100 4.75 -6.69 1.06
C TYR A 100 6.06 -6.21 0.43
N GLU A 101 6.24 -6.40 -0.89
CA GLU A 101 7.39 -5.86 -1.63
C GLU A 101 7.43 -4.34 -1.55
N LYS A 102 6.29 -3.67 -1.76
CA LYS A 102 6.16 -2.22 -1.63
C LYS A 102 6.49 -1.73 -0.22
N MET A 103 6.06 -2.46 0.81
CA MET A 103 6.41 -2.19 2.20
C MET A 103 7.92 -2.29 2.42
N GLN A 104 8.58 -3.33 1.88
CA GLN A 104 10.03 -3.49 1.99
C GLN A 104 10.80 -2.36 1.29
N ILE A 105 10.50 -2.11 0.00
CA ILE A 105 11.13 -1.06 -0.80
C ILE A 105 10.94 0.29 -0.11
N SER A 106 9.72 0.59 0.32
CA SER A 106 9.44 1.86 0.99
C SER A 106 10.15 2.00 2.33
N SER A 107 10.36 0.91 3.06
CA SER A 107 11.10 0.92 4.32
C SER A 107 12.59 1.15 4.11
N ILE A 108 13.18 0.58 3.06
CA ILE A 108 14.57 0.82 2.68
C ILE A 108 14.77 2.30 2.30
N TRP A 109 13.91 2.82 1.42
CA TRP A 109 13.95 4.23 1.03
C TRP A 109 13.73 5.17 2.23
N TYR A 110 12.86 4.81 3.16
CA TYR A 110 12.65 5.57 4.38
C TYR A 110 13.94 5.67 5.21
N VAL A 111 14.65 4.55 5.44
CA VAL A 111 15.93 4.57 6.15
C VAL A 111 16.94 5.49 5.45
N PHE A 112 17.15 5.32 4.14
CA PHE A 112 18.11 6.14 3.40
C PHE A 112 17.76 7.63 3.44
N THR A 113 16.50 7.98 3.17
CA THR A 113 16.06 9.38 3.12
C THR A 113 16.09 10.05 4.49
N VAL A 114 15.75 9.35 5.56
CA VAL A 114 15.89 9.86 6.93
C VAL A 114 17.36 10.09 7.29
N CYS A 115 18.26 9.18 6.91
CA CYS A 115 19.70 9.37 7.15
C CYS A 115 20.23 10.62 6.45
N ILE A 116 19.85 10.86 5.19
CA ILE A 116 20.21 12.07 4.45
C ILE A 116 19.67 13.31 5.19
N VAL A 117 18.40 13.31 5.59
CA VAL A 117 17.81 14.43 6.35
C VAL A 117 18.58 14.70 7.64
N LEU A 118 18.93 13.66 8.40
CA LEU A 118 19.70 13.80 9.64
C LEU A 118 21.12 14.33 9.41
N PHE A 119 21.75 13.92 8.31
CA PHE A 119 23.07 14.40 7.93
C PHE A 119 23.05 15.90 7.59
N PHE A 120 22.15 16.32 6.70
CA PHE A 120 22.00 17.74 6.34
C PHE A 120 21.53 18.59 7.52
N PHE A 121 20.65 18.06 8.36
CA PHE A 121 20.22 18.73 9.59
C PHE A 121 21.40 19.00 10.54
N LYS A 122 22.29 18.03 10.73
CA LYS A 122 23.48 18.21 11.57
C LYS A 122 24.45 19.22 10.98
N ASN A 123 24.71 19.17 9.68
CA ASN A 123 25.55 20.13 8.96
C ASN A 123 25.03 21.57 9.08
N LEU A 124 23.70 21.75 8.98
CA LEU A 124 23.02 23.03 9.17
C LEU A 124 23.23 23.58 10.58
N LEU A 125 23.08 22.74 11.61
CA LEU A 125 23.32 23.13 13.01
C LEU A 125 24.77 23.52 13.28
N ASP A 126 25.69 22.76 12.69
CA ASP A 126 27.12 22.94 12.89
C ASP A 126 27.70 24.10 12.04
N LYS A 127 26.87 24.72 11.18
CA LYS A 127 27.22 25.71 10.14
C LYS A 127 28.31 25.24 9.18
N ASN A 128 28.40 23.92 8.99
CA ASN A 128 29.36 23.26 8.12
C ASN A 128 28.64 22.82 6.85
N TYR A 129 28.50 23.74 5.90
CA TYR A 129 27.80 23.47 4.64
C TYR A 129 28.69 22.66 3.68
N LEU A 130 28.11 21.69 2.98
CA LEU A 130 28.82 20.95 1.93
C LEU A 130 29.12 21.84 0.72
N VAL A 131 28.12 22.63 0.29
CA VAL A 131 28.26 23.57 -0.82
C VAL A 131 27.96 24.99 -0.35
N ASN A 132 26.71 25.23 0.04
CA ASN A 132 26.27 26.47 0.67
C ASN A 132 24.95 26.20 1.43
N TYR A 133 24.55 27.14 2.28
CA TYR A 133 23.32 27.01 3.07
C TYR A 133 22.08 26.68 2.23
N LEU A 134 21.91 27.36 1.09
CA LEU A 134 20.69 27.27 0.28
C LEU A 134 20.56 25.89 -0.41
N VAL A 135 21.64 25.40 -1.00
CA VAL A 135 21.70 24.09 -1.67
C VAL A 135 21.51 22.98 -0.65
N ASP A 136 22.21 23.03 0.48
CA ASP A 136 22.11 22.03 1.54
C ASP A 136 20.68 21.98 2.12
N ALA A 137 20.04 23.14 2.32
CA ALA A 137 18.66 23.21 2.76
C ALA A 137 17.68 22.62 1.74
N ILE A 138 17.85 22.92 0.44
CA ILE A 138 17.01 22.37 -0.63
C ILE A 138 17.11 20.84 -0.67
N VAL A 139 18.34 20.30 -0.63
CA VAL A 139 18.57 18.84 -0.64
C VAL A 139 17.93 18.18 0.58
N GLY A 140 18.10 18.77 1.77
CA GLY A 140 17.45 18.30 2.99
C GLY A 140 15.92 18.28 2.90
N CYS A 141 15.31 19.34 2.36
CA CYS A 141 13.86 19.42 2.15
C CYS A 141 13.35 18.36 1.15
N ILE A 142 14.04 18.16 0.03
CA ILE A 142 13.69 17.13 -0.97
C ILE A 142 13.75 15.74 -0.33
N ALA A 143 14.84 15.43 0.39
CA ALA A 143 14.99 14.17 1.11
C ALA A 143 13.87 13.98 2.15
N GLY A 144 13.49 15.04 2.88
CA GLY A 144 12.36 15.04 3.80
C GLY A 144 11.02 14.73 3.12
N GLY A 145 10.78 15.29 1.94
CA GLY A 145 9.62 14.96 1.10
C GLY A 145 9.57 13.49 0.72
N PHE A 146 10.70 12.91 0.31
CA PHE A 146 10.80 11.48 0.02
C PHE A 146 10.60 10.60 1.26
N ALA A 147 11.17 10.99 2.41
CA ALA A 147 10.98 10.30 3.69
C ALA A 147 9.49 10.28 4.08
N MET A 148 8.81 11.42 4.00
CA MET A 148 7.39 11.54 4.32
C MET A 148 6.52 10.71 3.36
N LYS A 149 6.80 10.74 2.05
CA LYS A 149 6.07 9.93 1.07
C LYS A 149 6.20 8.43 1.37
N ASN A 150 7.40 7.97 1.72
CA ASN A 150 7.63 6.56 2.08
C ASN A 150 6.96 6.18 3.41
N PHE A 151 7.03 7.06 4.41
CA PHE A 151 6.29 6.87 5.66
C PHE A 151 4.77 6.74 5.42
N MET A 152 4.19 7.57 4.55
CA MET A 152 2.78 7.49 4.19
C MET A 152 2.40 6.20 3.47
N ILE A 153 3.25 5.69 2.58
CA ILE A 153 3.04 4.39 1.91
C ILE A 153 2.99 3.27 2.95
N ARG A 154 3.97 3.22 3.84
CA ARG A 154 4.05 2.23 4.92
C ARG A 154 2.84 2.30 5.83
N ARG A 155 2.46 3.50 6.28
CA ARG A 155 1.28 3.74 7.11
C ARG A 155 -0.02 3.28 6.43
N ARG A 156 -0.16 3.53 5.12
CA ARG A 156 -1.32 3.08 4.35
C ARG A 156 -1.42 1.55 4.32
N ILE A 157 -0.31 0.86 4.11
CA ILE A 157 -0.25 -0.62 4.08
C ILE A 157 -0.56 -1.18 5.47
N ILE A 158 0.07 -0.66 6.53
CA ILE A 158 -0.19 -1.05 7.92
C ILE A 158 -1.68 -0.93 8.26
N ASN A 159 -2.28 0.22 7.94
CA ASN A 159 -3.70 0.46 8.19
C ASN A 159 -4.61 -0.45 7.34
N ARG A 160 -4.24 -0.72 6.07
CA ARG A 160 -5.01 -1.60 5.17
C ARG A 160 -5.16 -3.00 5.75
N TYR A 161 -4.08 -3.54 6.31
CA TYR A 161 -4.08 -4.88 6.91
C TYR A 161 -4.37 -4.89 8.41
N GLN A 162 -4.69 -3.73 9.00
CA GLN A 162 -4.90 -3.55 10.45
C GLN A 162 -3.75 -4.09 11.30
N PHE A 163 -2.52 -4.00 10.77
CA PHE A 163 -1.33 -4.31 11.54
C PHE A 163 -1.22 -3.27 12.65
N GLY A 164 -1.15 -3.73 13.90
CA GLY A 164 -1.27 -2.84 15.07
C GLY A 164 -0.28 -1.67 15.08
N SER A 165 -0.52 -0.70 15.96
CA SER A 165 0.24 0.56 16.05
C SER A 165 1.74 0.42 16.39
N PHE A 166 2.24 -0.80 16.63
CA PHE A 166 3.63 -1.09 16.94
C PHE A 166 4.60 -0.50 15.91
N TYR A 167 4.32 -0.67 14.61
CA TYR A 167 5.24 -0.27 13.54
C TYR A 167 5.44 1.24 13.46
N ILE A 168 4.34 1.98 13.57
CA ILE A 168 4.36 3.45 13.56
C ILE A 168 5.07 3.99 14.82
N ARG A 169 4.82 3.36 15.99
CA ARG A 169 5.52 3.73 17.22
C ARG A 169 7.02 3.47 17.12
N LEU A 170 7.41 2.33 16.55
CA LEU A 170 8.82 2.00 16.33
C LEU A 170 9.51 3.06 15.47
N ASP A 171 8.88 3.48 14.36
CA ASP A 171 9.43 4.54 13.50
C ASP A 171 9.62 5.86 14.25
N ILE A 172 8.60 6.31 14.98
CA ILE A 172 8.62 7.59 15.71
C ILE A 172 9.69 7.56 16.81
N ILE A 173 9.72 6.50 17.62
CA ILE A 173 10.72 6.34 18.69
C ILE A 173 12.13 6.31 18.10
N THR A 174 12.34 5.55 17.01
CA THR A 174 13.65 5.49 16.32
C THR A 174 14.07 6.87 15.83
N LEU A 175 13.17 7.62 15.20
CA LEU A 175 13.44 8.97 14.70
C LEU A 175 13.81 9.94 15.84
N VAL A 176 13.05 9.92 16.94
CA VAL A 176 13.32 10.77 18.12
C VAL A 176 14.68 10.45 18.73
N ILE A 177 15.03 9.17 18.87
CA ILE A 177 16.34 8.75 19.37
C ILE A 177 17.45 9.22 18.42
N CYS A 178 17.28 9.06 17.10
CA CYS A 178 18.27 9.54 16.13
C CYS A 178 18.48 11.06 16.21
N LEU A 179 17.40 11.84 16.33
CA LEU A 179 17.49 13.29 16.49
C LEU A 179 18.22 13.66 17.79
N PHE A 180 17.90 13.00 18.89
CA PHE A 180 18.56 13.21 20.18
C PHE A 180 20.06 12.91 20.12
N ILE A 181 20.44 11.79 19.50
CA ILE A 181 21.85 11.42 19.29
C ILE A 181 22.56 12.47 18.43
N LYS A 182 21.99 12.91 17.31
CA LYS A 182 22.61 13.94 16.44
C LYS A 182 22.76 15.29 17.13
N LEU A 183 21.84 15.65 18.02
CA LEU A 183 21.92 16.89 18.80
C LEU A 183 23.00 16.82 19.89
N LEU A 184 23.11 15.70 20.61
CA LEU A 184 24.06 15.56 21.71
C LEU A 184 25.47 15.16 21.30
N THR A 185 25.63 14.52 20.13
CA THR A 185 26.93 14.00 19.72
C THR A 185 27.86 15.15 19.35
N PRO A 186 29.02 15.28 20.03
CA PRO A 186 30.01 16.30 19.71
C PRO A 186 30.53 16.12 18.28
N LYS A 187 30.93 17.22 17.62
CA LYS A 187 31.45 17.20 16.24
C LYS A 187 32.52 16.12 16.01
N ASN A 188 33.36 15.89 17.01
CA ASN A 188 34.51 14.98 16.96
C ASN A 188 34.11 13.49 16.95
N LEU A 189 32.94 13.13 17.49
CA LEU A 189 32.37 11.77 17.46
C LEU A 189 31.35 11.59 16.32
N SER A 190 31.05 12.65 15.56
CA SER A 190 30.00 12.64 14.54
C SER A 190 30.32 11.76 13.32
N ASN A 191 31.54 11.27 13.19
CA ASN A 191 31.96 10.42 12.07
C ASN A 191 31.40 8.99 12.15
N PHE A 192 31.08 8.50 13.36
CA PHE A 192 30.46 7.19 13.52
C PHE A 192 28.93 7.34 13.50
N ASP A 193 28.29 6.90 12.41
CA ASP A 193 26.86 7.12 12.21
C ASP A 193 25.99 6.08 12.93
N ILE A 194 25.99 6.18 14.27
CA ILE A 194 25.12 5.39 15.17
C ILE A 194 23.66 5.49 14.74
N THR A 195 23.24 6.65 14.19
CA THR A 195 21.86 6.86 13.77
C THR A 195 21.48 6.05 12.54
N TYR A 196 22.39 5.88 11.59
CA TYR A 196 22.20 4.95 10.47
C TYR A 196 22.04 3.52 10.98
N LEU A 197 22.93 3.07 11.88
CA LEU A 197 22.86 1.72 12.45
C LEU A 197 21.52 1.48 13.18
N LEU A 198 21.05 2.46 13.97
CA LEU A 198 19.77 2.40 14.67
C LEU A 198 18.59 2.25 13.70
N LEU A 199 18.58 3.03 12.61
CA LEU A 199 17.54 2.97 11.58
C LEU A 199 17.55 1.61 10.85
N VAL A 200 18.72 1.06 10.55
CA VAL A 200 18.87 -0.27 9.95
C VAL A 200 18.37 -1.37 10.90
N ILE A 201 18.70 -1.31 12.19
CA ILE A 201 18.20 -2.26 13.20
C ILE A 201 16.67 -2.18 13.27
N SER A 202 16.11 -0.97 13.33
CA SER A 202 14.66 -0.74 13.34
C SER A 202 13.98 -1.34 12.10
N PHE A 203 14.58 -1.18 10.93
CA PHE A 203 14.14 -1.83 9.69
C PHE A 203 14.11 -3.36 9.82
N PHE A 204 15.19 -3.99 10.32
CA PHE A 204 15.23 -5.45 10.47
C PHE A 204 14.22 -5.98 11.49
N VAL A 205 14.04 -5.28 12.61
CA VAL A 205 13.02 -5.61 13.63
C VAL A 205 11.63 -5.57 13.01
N MET A 206 11.30 -4.51 12.27
CA MET A 206 10.04 -4.40 11.56
C MET A 206 9.88 -5.53 10.54
N LYS A 207 10.88 -5.76 9.68
CA LYS A 207 10.85 -6.79 8.63
C LYS A 207 10.57 -8.17 9.21
N LYS A 208 11.29 -8.54 10.28
CA LYS A 208 11.13 -9.82 10.98
C LYS A 208 9.72 -9.98 11.56
N LYS A 209 9.15 -8.91 12.13
CA LYS A 209 7.83 -8.97 12.80
C LYS A 209 6.65 -8.90 11.83
N ILE A 210 6.78 -8.17 10.71
CA ILE A 210 5.67 -7.95 9.76
C ILE A 210 5.48 -9.11 8.79
N LYS A 211 6.56 -9.79 8.38
CA LYS A 211 6.50 -10.95 7.48
C LYS A 211 5.49 -12.02 7.90
N PRO A 212 5.50 -12.55 9.15
CA PRO A 212 4.52 -13.55 9.57
C PRO A 212 3.09 -13.01 9.64
N GLN A 213 2.90 -11.69 9.84
CA GLN A 213 1.56 -11.10 9.82
C GLN A 213 0.99 -11.05 8.40
N PHE A 214 1.80 -10.71 7.39
CA PHE A 214 1.39 -10.83 5.99
C PHE A 214 1.06 -12.29 5.62
N GLU A 215 1.87 -13.25 6.05
CA GLU A 215 1.62 -14.67 5.75
C GLU A 215 0.28 -15.17 6.29
N LYS A 216 -0.17 -14.65 7.45
CA LYS A 216 -1.47 -14.98 8.08
C LYS A 216 -2.71 -14.39 7.40
N VAL A 217 -2.57 -13.45 6.46
CA VAL A 217 -3.71 -12.74 5.84
C VAL A 217 -4.43 -13.58 4.75
N ILE A 218 -4.02 -14.82 4.51
CA ILE A 218 -4.65 -15.71 3.51
C ILE A 218 -6.01 -16.20 4.00
#